data_AF-W3XEZ1-F1
#
_entry.id   AF-W3XEZ1-F1
#
_cell.length_a   1.000
_cell.length_b   1.000
_cell.length_c   1.000
_cell.angle_alpha   90.00
_cell.angle_beta   90.00
_cell.angle_gamma   90.00
#
_symmetry.space_group_name_H-M   'P 1'
#
loop_
_entity.id
_entity.type
_entity.pdbx_description
1 polymer ?
#
loop_
_entity_poly.entity_id
_entity_poly.type
_entity_poly.pdbx_seq_one_letter_code
_entity_poly.pdbx_strand_id
1 'polypeptide(L)'
;MSPEQLDSITTLFSRLGMDISTLVDEPIVSQLILFGLPSTSRVMGESKPITSFENLGEARKELHRIEIAYDAYFEHMSQDQACWAAPNLDSVRWPWQRAHLVKGDQDIYRAICRRFTWWNKRFDLLQASKSCEWTPAEKEDFLILCILQKVWTVLLQGKHDVRSRFSDFNHADLEAIVEKAELFIQTRTLHHHVFAYDADIIPSLGLAGIFTEDSHLLGRIIKVLERLNRREGMWDSREMADILRAVLLAKQNHWLPRKISHGSAQSLLSDLLSFEIPLLSPTSSIAVWARSTLAEGN
;
A
#
# COMPACT_ATOMS: atom_id res chain seq x y z
N MET A 1 4.51 10.71 30.10
CA MET A 1 4.56 10.62 28.63
C MET A 1 3.77 11.79 28.08
N SER A 2 4.34 12.60 27.17
CA SER A 2 3.62 13.74 26.62
C SER A 2 2.55 13.27 25.61
N PRO A 3 1.47 14.06 25.38
CA PRO A 3 0.48 13.77 24.35
C PRO A 3 1.09 13.58 22.94
N GLU A 4 2.16 14.32 22.61
CA GLU A 4 2.88 14.21 21.34
C GLU A 4 3.66 12.89 21.20
N GLN A 5 4.24 12.40 22.30
CA GLN A 5 4.89 11.09 22.33
C GLN A 5 3.86 9.97 22.12
N LEU A 6 2.68 10.09 22.71
CA LEU A 6 1.59 9.14 22.52
C LEU A 6 1.07 9.14 21.08
N ASP A 7 0.89 10.32 20.46
CA ASP A 7 0.50 10.45 19.05
C ASP A 7 1.54 9.84 18.10
N SER A 8 2.83 10.04 18.39
CA SER A 8 3.93 9.47 17.61
C SER A 8 3.99 7.95 17.72
N ILE A 9 3.87 7.41 18.94
CA ILE A 9 3.83 5.95 19.17
C ILE A 9 2.60 5.33 18.50
N THR A 10 1.46 6.00 18.60
CA THR A 10 0.20 5.54 17.99
C THR A 10 0.32 5.51 16.46
N THR A 11 0.87 6.56 15.87
CA THR A 11 1.13 6.63 14.41
C THR A 11 2.09 5.54 13.95
N LEU A 12 3.10 5.23 14.77
CA LEU A 12 4.02 4.15 14.49
C LEU A 12 3.24 2.82 14.47
N PHE A 13 2.60 2.43 15.57
CA PHE A 13 1.87 1.16 15.62
C PHE A 13 0.73 1.03 14.60
N SER A 14 0.07 2.12 14.23
CA SER A 14 -0.94 2.09 13.17
C SER A 14 -0.35 1.75 11.81
N ARG A 15 0.83 2.29 11.47
CA ARG A 15 1.54 1.94 10.24
C ARG A 15 2.00 0.49 10.22
N LEU A 16 2.56 -0.03 11.32
CA LEU A 16 2.87 -1.48 11.40
C LEU A 16 1.64 -2.32 11.11
N GLY A 17 0.53 -1.96 11.77
CA GLY A 17 -0.70 -2.74 11.73
C GLY A 17 -1.18 -2.88 10.30
N MET A 18 -1.22 -1.76 9.56
CA MET A 18 -1.61 -1.74 8.15
C MET A 18 -0.62 -2.50 7.26
N ASP A 19 0.69 -2.31 7.48
CA ASP A 19 1.73 -2.93 6.65
C ASP A 19 1.74 -4.45 6.80
N ILE A 20 1.57 -4.95 8.03
CA ILE A 20 1.48 -6.38 8.27
C ILE A 20 0.11 -6.90 7.77
N SER A 21 -0.99 -6.19 8.02
CA SER A 21 -2.33 -6.55 7.50
C SER A 21 -2.34 -6.75 5.98
N THR A 22 -1.71 -5.82 5.24
CA THR A 22 -1.57 -5.89 3.79
C THR A 22 -0.77 -7.10 3.33
N LEU A 23 0.26 -7.50 4.11
CA LEU A 23 1.08 -8.66 3.79
C LEU A 23 0.35 -9.97 4.07
N VAL A 24 -0.35 -10.05 5.20
CA VAL A 24 -0.97 -11.29 5.69
C VAL A 24 -2.40 -11.51 5.22
N ASP A 25 -3.02 -10.51 4.58
CA ASP A 25 -4.42 -10.54 4.14
C ASP A 25 -5.42 -10.79 5.30
N GLU A 26 -5.02 -10.44 6.52
CA GLU A 26 -5.81 -10.56 7.75
C GLU A 26 -5.78 -9.24 8.54
N PRO A 27 -6.91 -8.83 9.13
CA PRO A 27 -6.99 -7.60 9.91
C PRO A 27 -6.25 -7.75 11.25
N ILE A 28 -5.01 -7.25 11.32
CA ILE A 28 -4.19 -7.34 12.54
C ILE A 28 -4.59 -6.29 13.58
N VAL A 29 -5.13 -5.14 13.15
CA VAL A 29 -5.54 -4.07 14.05
C VAL A 29 -6.95 -3.59 13.70
N SER A 30 -7.96 -4.25 14.26
CA SER A 30 -9.39 -3.98 13.99
C SER A 30 -9.90 -2.61 14.50
N GLN A 31 -9.03 -1.75 15.02
CA GLN A 31 -9.38 -0.46 15.64
C GLN A 31 -8.61 0.73 15.07
N LEU A 32 -7.92 0.59 13.93
CA LEU A 32 -7.19 1.70 13.30
C LEU A 32 -8.09 2.92 13.02
N ILE A 33 -9.38 2.68 12.78
CA ILE A 33 -10.45 3.68 12.67
C ILE A 33 -10.45 4.70 13.82
N LEU A 34 -10.15 4.28 15.05
CA LEU A 34 -10.11 5.16 16.23
C LEU A 34 -9.02 6.25 16.09
N PHE A 35 -8.01 6.00 15.27
CA PHE A 35 -6.87 6.88 15.05
C PHE A 35 -6.93 7.65 13.73
N GLY A 36 -7.74 7.17 12.75
CA GLY A 36 -7.84 7.76 11.42
C GLY A 36 -9.11 8.56 11.12
N LEU A 37 -10.20 8.35 11.88
CA LEU A 37 -11.42 9.12 11.66
C LEU A 37 -11.21 10.56 12.15
N PRO A 38 -11.31 11.58 11.27
CA PRO A 38 -11.62 12.90 11.75
C PRO A 38 -12.98 12.80 12.45
N SER A 39 -13.14 13.49 13.59
CA SER A 39 -14.47 13.78 14.13
C SER A 39 -15.34 14.22 12.95
N THR A 40 -16.52 13.64 12.81
CA THR A 40 -17.48 13.78 11.70
C THR A 40 -17.98 15.22 11.44
N SER A 41 -17.26 16.24 11.91
CA SER A 41 -17.63 17.66 11.89
C SER A 41 -16.78 18.54 10.97
N ARG A 42 -15.82 18.01 10.21
CA ARG A 42 -15.20 18.75 9.11
C ARG A 42 -15.34 17.98 7.80
N VAL A 43 -16.54 18.04 7.24
CA VAL A 43 -16.66 18.30 5.81
C VAL A 43 -15.67 19.45 5.54
N MET A 44 -14.53 19.17 4.88
CA MET A 44 -13.65 20.24 4.43
C MET A 44 -14.49 21.11 3.53
N GLY A 45 -14.99 22.19 4.13
CA GLY A 45 -15.88 23.13 3.49
C GLY A 45 -15.17 23.67 2.27
N GLU A 46 -15.91 23.72 1.18
CA GLU A 46 -15.60 24.34 -0.10
C GLU A 46 -15.31 25.86 0.01
N SER A 47 -14.97 26.38 1.20
CA SER A 47 -14.83 27.80 1.52
C SER A 47 -13.42 28.24 1.93
N LYS A 48 -12.47 27.34 2.18
CA LYS A 48 -11.06 27.73 2.44
C LYS A 48 -10.21 27.56 1.18
N PRO A 49 -9.35 28.55 0.84
CA PRO A 49 -8.41 28.41 -0.26
C PRO A 49 -7.46 27.24 0.00
N ILE A 50 -7.15 26.48 -1.05
CA ILE A 50 -6.17 25.39 -0.97
C ILE A 50 -4.79 26.01 -0.77
N THR A 51 -4.15 25.73 0.35
CA THR A 51 -2.79 26.18 0.67
C THR A 51 -1.80 25.02 0.61
N SER A 52 -0.54 25.31 0.31
CA SER A 52 0.55 24.33 0.39
C SER A 52 0.60 23.64 1.76
N PHE A 53 1.15 22.43 1.80
CA PHE A 53 1.66 21.87 3.05
C PHE A 53 2.80 22.73 3.60
N GLU A 54 2.98 22.76 4.92
CA GLU A 54 4.07 23.52 5.55
C GLU A 54 5.45 22.86 5.29
N ASN A 55 5.46 21.53 5.33
CA ASN A 55 6.63 20.68 5.16
C ASN A 55 6.22 19.26 4.74
N LEU A 56 7.21 18.42 4.42
CA LEU A 56 7.01 17.03 4.00
C LEU A 56 6.37 16.16 5.11
N GLY A 57 6.67 16.45 6.39
CA GLY A 57 6.09 15.75 7.53
C GLY A 57 4.58 15.94 7.64
N GLU A 58 4.08 17.16 7.43
CA GLU A 58 2.63 17.43 7.39
C GLU A 58 1.97 16.67 6.24
N ALA A 59 2.60 16.66 5.05
CA ALA A 59 2.11 15.92 3.90
C ALA A 59 2.03 14.41 4.19
N ARG A 60 3.09 13.80 4.76
CA ARG A 60 3.09 12.36 5.11
C ARG A 60 2.04 12.04 6.16
N LYS A 61 1.89 12.88 7.19
CA LYS A 61 0.89 12.68 8.26
C LYS A 61 -0.53 12.72 7.71
N GLU A 62 -0.83 13.67 6.83
CA GLU A 62 -2.18 13.76 6.23
C GLU A 62 -2.44 12.62 5.25
N LEU A 63 -1.43 12.18 4.48
CA LEU A 63 -1.56 11.00 3.64
C LEU A 63 -1.87 9.78 4.50
N HIS A 64 -1.14 9.58 5.60
CA HIS A 64 -1.35 8.45 6.50
C HIS A 64 -2.79 8.35 7.05
N ARG A 65 -3.45 9.48 7.30
CA ARG A 65 -4.87 9.48 7.69
C ARG A 65 -5.80 9.01 6.58
N ILE A 66 -5.44 9.26 5.32
CA ILE A 66 -6.15 8.73 4.15
C ILE A 66 -5.94 7.22 4.06
N GLU A 67 -4.70 6.74 4.29
CA GLU A 67 -4.36 5.31 4.31
C GLU A 67 -5.21 4.56 5.33
N ILE A 68 -5.28 5.05 6.59
CA ILE A 68 -6.11 4.45 7.63
C ILE A 68 -7.60 4.44 7.22
N ALA A 69 -8.10 5.54 6.68
CA ALA A 69 -9.51 5.62 6.29
C ALA A 69 -9.84 4.67 5.14
N TYR A 70 -8.91 4.49 4.20
CA TYR A 70 -9.03 3.54 3.09
C TYR A 70 -8.98 2.10 3.56
N ASP A 71 -8.04 1.77 4.44
CA ASP A 71 -7.89 0.43 5.02
C ASP A 71 -9.14 0.03 5.81
N ALA A 72 -9.60 0.91 6.70
CA ALA A 72 -10.86 0.77 7.43
C ALA A 72 -12.09 0.54 6.53
N TYR A 73 -12.20 1.34 5.46
CA TYR A 73 -13.26 1.18 4.48
C TYR A 73 -13.18 -0.20 3.81
N PHE A 74 -11.98 -0.66 3.47
CA PHE A 74 -11.81 -1.95 2.83
C PHE A 74 -12.09 -3.13 3.75
N GLU A 75 -11.63 -3.09 5.00
CA GLU A 75 -11.95 -4.11 6.01
C GLU A 75 -13.48 -4.26 6.16
N HIS A 76 -14.19 -3.14 6.23
CA HIS A 76 -15.65 -3.13 6.30
C HIS A 76 -16.30 -3.78 5.07
N MET A 77 -15.86 -3.39 3.86
CA MET A 77 -16.39 -3.94 2.61
C MET A 77 -16.11 -5.43 2.42
N SER A 78 -14.96 -5.92 2.92
CA SER A 78 -14.55 -7.32 2.81
C SER A 78 -15.35 -8.22 3.76
N GLN A 79 -15.63 -7.75 4.97
CA GLN A 79 -16.46 -8.46 5.95
C GLN A 79 -17.92 -8.57 5.51
N ASP A 80 -18.46 -7.53 4.88
CA ASP A 80 -19.81 -7.57 4.31
C ASP A 80 -19.93 -8.63 3.22
N GLN A 81 -18.92 -8.78 2.35
CA GLN A 81 -18.92 -9.81 1.30
C GLN A 81 -18.84 -11.24 1.86
N ALA A 82 -18.06 -11.48 2.92
CA ALA A 82 -18.01 -12.77 3.60
C ALA A 82 -19.38 -13.14 4.22
N CYS A 83 -20.12 -12.16 4.74
CA CYS A 83 -21.47 -12.35 5.28
C CYS A 83 -22.52 -12.78 4.23
N TRP A 84 -22.30 -12.49 2.94
CA TRP A 84 -23.18 -12.95 1.85
C TRP A 84 -22.82 -14.35 1.33
N ALA A 85 -21.63 -14.87 1.64
CA ALA A 85 -21.14 -16.16 1.15
C ALA A 85 -21.32 -17.33 2.14
N ALA A 86 -21.58 -17.04 3.43
CA ALA A 86 -21.78 -18.05 4.46
C ALA A 86 -23.26 -18.10 4.94
N PRO A 87 -24.04 -19.15 4.62
CA PRO A 87 -25.44 -19.22 5.06
C PRO A 87 -25.62 -19.50 6.55
N ASN A 88 -24.59 -19.90 7.30
CA ASN A 88 -24.73 -20.32 8.69
C ASN A 88 -23.41 -20.18 9.44
N LEU A 89 -23.25 -19.11 10.23
CA LEU A 89 -22.43 -19.12 11.44
C LEU A 89 -22.87 -17.96 12.33
N ASP A 90 -23.69 -18.30 13.31
CA ASP A 90 -24.07 -17.46 14.44
C ASP A 90 -22.86 -17.25 15.37
N SER A 91 -21.85 -16.49 14.92
CA SER A 91 -20.72 -16.11 15.78
C SER A 91 -20.55 -14.60 15.84
N VAL A 92 -21.02 -14.06 16.97
CA VAL A 92 -20.65 -12.78 17.59
C VAL A 92 -20.75 -11.55 16.66
N ARG A 93 -21.99 -11.06 16.52
CA ARG A 93 -22.25 -9.74 15.95
C ARG A 93 -21.95 -8.64 16.97
N TRP A 94 -21.02 -7.73 16.65
CA TRP A 94 -20.68 -6.58 17.48
C TRP A 94 -21.74 -5.46 17.37
N PRO A 95 -22.04 -4.71 18.45
CA PRO A 95 -23.21 -3.81 18.51
C PRO A 95 -23.27 -2.66 17.49
N TRP A 96 -22.15 -2.28 16.86
CA TRP A 96 -22.11 -1.23 15.83
C TRP A 96 -22.46 -1.72 14.42
N GLN A 97 -22.61 -3.05 14.21
CA GLN A 97 -23.00 -3.68 12.95
C GLN A 97 -24.49 -3.48 12.55
N ARG A 98 -25.23 -2.61 13.25
CA ARG A 98 -26.66 -2.32 12.98
C ARG A 98 -26.95 -0.92 12.43
N ALA A 99 -25.94 -0.11 12.15
CA ALA A 99 -26.19 1.12 11.40
C ALA A 99 -26.23 0.80 9.91
N HIS A 100 -27.44 0.67 9.38
CA HIS A 100 -27.78 0.71 7.95
C HIS A 100 -26.80 1.55 7.11
N LEU A 101 -26.47 1.15 5.86
CA LEU A 101 -26.76 1.91 4.62
C LEU A 101 -25.92 1.45 3.40
N VAL A 102 -26.58 0.81 2.42
CA VAL A 102 -26.12 0.58 1.03
C VAL A 102 -25.82 1.88 0.23
N LYS A 103 -25.99 3.05 0.87
CA LYS A 103 -25.69 4.39 0.33
C LYS A 103 -24.49 5.05 1.03
N GLY A 104 -24.18 4.63 2.26
CA GLY A 104 -23.13 5.22 3.10
C GLY A 104 -21.72 4.87 2.63
N ASP A 105 -21.50 3.66 2.12
CA ASP A 105 -20.16 3.19 1.73
C ASP A 105 -19.61 3.93 0.50
N GLN A 106 -20.49 4.21 -0.48
CA GLN A 106 -20.15 5.07 -1.61
C GLN A 106 -19.85 6.50 -1.20
N ASP A 107 -20.49 7.01 -0.14
CA ASP A 107 -20.21 8.34 0.40
C ASP A 107 -18.85 8.36 1.12
N ILE A 108 -18.49 7.28 1.85
CA ILE A 108 -17.19 7.13 2.53
C ILE A 108 -16.05 7.04 1.50
N TYR A 109 -16.15 6.16 0.51
CA TYR A 109 -15.14 6.06 -0.55
C TYR A 109 -14.98 7.38 -1.31
N ARG A 110 -16.10 8.04 -1.67
CA ARG A 110 -16.05 9.37 -2.30
C ARG A 110 -15.41 10.41 -1.40
N ALA A 111 -15.62 10.35 -0.09
CA ALA A 111 -14.95 11.25 0.86
C ALA A 111 -13.44 11.02 0.90
N ILE A 112 -12.99 9.76 0.88
CA ILE A 112 -11.57 9.38 0.78
C ILE A 112 -10.96 9.91 -0.51
N CYS A 113 -11.60 9.67 -1.67
CA CYS A 113 -11.12 10.18 -2.96
C CYS A 113 -11.05 11.71 -2.99
N ARG A 114 -12.04 12.41 -2.41
CA ARG A 114 -12.04 13.87 -2.29
C ARG A 114 -10.90 14.37 -1.40
N ARG A 115 -10.66 13.69 -0.27
CA ARG A 115 -9.56 14.03 0.65
C ARG A 115 -8.20 13.83 -0.01
N PHE A 116 -8.03 12.72 -0.74
CA PHE A 116 -6.82 12.48 -1.54
C PHE A 116 -6.65 13.52 -2.65
N THR A 117 -7.71 13.87 -3.38
CA THR A 117 -7.67 14.94 -4.39
C THR A 117 -7.21 16.26 -3.78
N TRP A 118 -7.68 16.57 -2.57
CA TRP A 118 -7.26 17.76 -1.83
C TRP A 118 -5.79 17.67 -1.41
N TRP A 119 -5.38 16.54 -0.83
CA TRP A 119 -3.99 16.25 -0.48
C TRP A 119 -3.07 16.42 -1.68
N ASN A 120 -3.44 15.87 -2.84
CA ASN A 120 -2.69 15.92 -4.08
C ASN A 120 -2.42 17.37 -4.50
N LYS A 121 -3.46 18.21 -4.53
CA LYS A 121 -3.31 19.65 -4.86
C LYS A 121 -2.41 20.39 -3.88
N ARG A 122 -2.51 20.11 -2.58
CA ARG A 122 -1.65 20.73 -1.57
C ARG A 122 -0.19 20.29 -1.71
N PHE A 123 0.04 19.03 -2.10
CA PHE A 123 1.37 18.49 -2.33
C PHE A 123 2.01 19.06 -3.60
N ASP A 124 1.25 19.22 -4.68
CA ASP A 124 1.71 19.88 -5.90
C ASP A 124 2.15 21.34 -5.62
N LEU A 125 1.43 22.07 -4.76
CA LEU A 125 1.83 23.41 -4.30
C LEU A 125 3.12 23.40 -3.46
N LEU A 126 3.32 22.37 -2.62
CA LEU A 126 4.56 22.21 -1.86
C LEU A 126 5.74 21.95 -2.80
N GLN A 127 5.55 21.06 -3.78
CA GLN A 127 6.57 20.76 -4.79
C GLN A 127 6.96 22.02 -5.58
N ALA A 128 5.97 22.80 -6.02
CA ALA A 128 6.21 24.03 -6.78
C ALA A 128 6.96 25.09 -5.95
N SER A 129 6.70 25.19 -4.65
CA SER A 129 7.29 26.22 -3.78
C SER A 129 8.68 25.89 -3.25
N LYS A 130 9.04 24.61 -3.07
CA LYS A 130 10.29 24.22 -2.38
C LYS A 130 11.27 23.34 -3.18
N SER A 131 11.05 23.15 -4.48
CA SER A 131 11.84 22.22 -5.32
C SER A 131 13.37 22.40 -5.30
N CYS A 132 13.90 23.59 -4.98
CA CYS A 132 15.33 23.88 -5.00
C CYS A 132 16.01 23.95 -3.62
N GLU A 133 15.26 23.86 -2.52
CA GLU A 133 15.78 24.14 -1.16
C GLU A 133 15.99 22.90 -0.29
N TRP A 134 15.64 21.71 -0.77
CA TRP A 134 15.71 20.50 0.04
C TRP A 134 17.14 20.01 0.29
N THR A 135 17.40 19.64 1.54
CA THR A 135 18.56 18.85 1.93
C THR A 135 18.53 17.46 1.28
N PRO A 136 19.65 16.71 1.22
CA PRO A 136 19.66 15.36 0.66
C PRO A 136 18.64 14.41 1.31
N ALA A 137 18.45 14.48 2.63
CA ALA A 137 17.45 13.69 3.34
C ALA A 137 16.01 14.08 2.95
N GLU A 138 15.72 15.38 2.89
CA GLU A 138 14.40 15.87 2.45
C GLU A 138 14.11 15.52 0.98
N LYS A 139 15.13 15.44 0.12
CA LYS A 139 14.97 14.96 -1.26
C LYS A 139 14.55 13.49 -1.31
N GLU A 140 15.13 12.65 -0.44
CA GLU A 140 14.73 11.26 -0.33
C GLU A 140 13.26 11.15 0.14
N ASP A 141 12.89 11.85 1.21
CA ASP A 141 11.51 11.88 1.73
C ASP A 141 10.50 12.43 0.71
N PHE A 142 10.90 13.48 -0.04
CA PHE A 142 10.10 14.03 -1.11
C PHE A 142 9.85 13.00 -2.23
N LEU A 143 10.89 12.28 -2.65
CA LEU A 143 10.75 11.26 -3.70
C LEU A 143 9.89 10.08 -3.22
N ILE A 144 9.98 9.70 -1.94
CA ILE A 144 9.08 8.72 -1.33
C ILE A 144 7.62 9.20 -1.44
N LEU A 145 7.35 10.46 -1.06
CA LEU A 145 6.00 11.03 -1.18
C LEU A 145 5.51 11.12 -2.63
N CYS A 146 6.39 11.36 -3.61
CA CYS A 146 6.04 11.28 -5.03
C CYS A 146 5.67 9.85 -5.46
N ILE A 147 6.38 8.82 -4.98
CA ILE A 147 6.04 7.42 -5.24
C ILE A 147 4.65 7.12 -4.68
N LEU A 148 4.41 7.49 -3.41
CA LEU A 148 3.12 7.28 -2.75
C LEU A 148 1.98 8.06 -3.44
N GLN A 149 2.22 9.30 -3.88
CA GLN A 149 1.27 10.08 -4.67
C GLN A 149 0.82 9.30 -5.92
N LYS A 150 1.76 8.67 -6.64
CA LYS A 150 1.45 7.87 -7.84
C LYS A 150 0.67 6.62 -7.48
N VAL A 151 1.09 5.87 -6.47
CA VAL A 151 0.41 4.68 -5.99
C VAL A 151 -1.03 4.97 -5.58
N TRP A 152 -1.25 5.99 -4.76
CA TRP A 152 -2.59 6.35 -4.30
C TRP A 152 -3.46 6.93 -5.43
N THR A 153 -2.85 7.57 -6.42
CA THR A 153 -3.56 7.94 -7.64
C THR A 153 -4.08 6.71 -8.37
N VAL A 154 -3.24 5.68 -8.55
CA VAL A 154 -3.64 4.40 -9.16
C VAL A 154 -4.73 3.69 -8.36
N LEU A 155 -4.55 3.56 -7.04
CA LEU A 155 -5.49 2.87 -6.16
C LEU A 155 -6.88 3.53 -6.12
N LEU A 156 -6.94 4.86 -6.25
CA LEU A 156 -8.20 5.63 -6.16
C LEU A 156 -8.79 6.01 -7.53
N GLN A 157 -8.10 5.71 -8.63
CA GLN A 157 -8.61 5.86 -10.01
C GLN A 157 -9.67 4.79 -10.36
N GLY A 158 -9.73 3.69 -9.59
CA GLY A 158 -10.68 2.60 -9.81
C GLY A 158 -12.15 2.98 -9.57
N LYS A 159 -13.05 2.27 -10.27
CA LYS A 159 -14.49 2.28 -9.93
C LYS A 159 -14.66 1.69 -8.52
N HIS A 160 -15.73 2.08 -7.83
CA HIS A 160 -16.17 1.54 -6.53
C HIS A 160 -16.61 0.05 -6.66
N ASP A 161 -15.79 -0.79 -7.26
CA ASP A 161 -15.99 -2.22 -7.29
C ASP A 161 -14.80 -2.89 -6.64
N VAL A 162 -15.03 -3.32 -5.40
CA VAL A 162 -14.06 -4.04 -4.58
C VAL A 162 -13.63 -5.35 -5.27
N ARG A 163 -14.44 -5.87 -6.21
CA ARG A 163 -14.11 -7.06 -7.00
C ARG A 163 -13.15 -6.76 -8.16
N SER A 164 -13.05 -5.50 -8.59
CA SER A 164 -12.15 -5.05 -9.66
C SER A 164 -10.95 -4.26 -9.12
N ARG A 165 -10.68 -4.35 -7.79
CA ARG A 165 -9.72 -3.53 -7.03
C ARG A 165 -8.34 -3.42 -7.68
N PHE A 166 -7.92 -4.46 -8.37
CA PHE A 166 -6.60 -4.54 -8.99
C PHE A 166 -6.63 -4.98 -10.45
N SER A 167 -7.81 -4.99 -11.08
CA SER A 167 -7.92 -5.53 -12.41
C SER A 167 -7.46 -4.53 -13.49
N ASP A 168 -7.52 -3.21 -13.29
CA ASP A 168 -7.44 -2.31 -14.45
C ASP A 168 -6.41 -1.19 -14.28
N PHE A 169 -5.25 -1.51 -13.71
CA PHE A 169 -4.14 -0.56 -13.68
C PHE A 169 -3.55 -0.37 -15.07
N ASN A 170 -3.59 0.88 -15.55
CA ASN A 170 -2.99 1.24 -16.81
C ASN A 170 -1.46 1.19 -16.69
N HIS A 171 -0.83 0.66 -17.74
CA HIS A 171 0.62 0.56 -17.86
C HIS A 171 1.34 1.89 -17.58
N ALA A 172 0.82 3.01 -18.12
CA ALA A 172 1.44 4.32 -17.94
C ALA A 172 1.48 4.76 -16.47
N ASP A 173 0.47 4.40 -15.68
CA ASP A 173 0.43 4.76 -14.27
C ASP A 173 1.39 3.89 -13.45
N LEU A 174 1.51 2.60 -13.78
CA LEU A 174 2.51 1.70 -13.18
C LEU A 174 3.94 2.15 -13.53
N GLU A 175 4.18 2.53 -14.78
CA GLU A 175 5.48 3.05 -15.21
C GLU A 175 5.88 4.31 -14.45
N ALA A 176 4.95 5.24 -14.22
CA ALA A 176 5.20 6.46 -13.46
C ALA A 176 5.66 6.19 -12.01
N ILE A 177 5.21 5.09 -11.38
CA ILE A 177 5.70 4.65 -10.06
C ILE A 177 7.17 4.25 -10.17
N VAL A 178 7.52 3.46 -11.18
CA VAL A 178 8.88 2.95 -11.40
C VAL A 178 9.85 4.08 -11.74
N GLU A 179 9.46 5.03 -12.57
CA GLU A 179 10.29 6.21 -12.90
C GLU A 179 10.68 7.00 -11.65
N LYS A 180 9.75 7.19 -10.70
CA LYS A 180 10.03 7.88 -9.44
C LYS A 180 10.97 7.06 -8.54
N ALA A 181 10.81 5.74 -8.52
CA ALA A 181 11.70 4.86 -7.77
C ALA A 181 13.11 4.80 -8.39
N GLU A 182 13.24 4.81 -9.72
CA GLU A 182 14.53 4.92 -10.41
C GLU A 182 15.23 6.24 -10.07
N LEU A 183 14.48 7.36 -10.06
CA LEU A 183 15.00 8.66 -9.64
C LEU A 183 15.43 8.67 -8.16
N PHE A 184 14.69 7.98 -7.29
CA PHE A 184 15.08 7.79 -5.88
C PHE A 184 16.43 7.07 -5.77
N ILE A 185 16.60 5.96 -6.48
CA ILE A 185 17.89 5.23 -6.51
C ILE A 185 19.04 6.09 -7.04
N GLN A 186 18.78 6.94 -8.04
CA GLN A 186 19.80 7.83 -8.61
C GLN A 186 20.19 8.98 -7.67
N THR A 187 19.23 9.48 -6.89
CA THR A 187 19.43 10.64 -6.00
C THR A 187 20.00 10.25 -4.65
N ARG A 188 19.74 9.00 -4.22
CA ARG A 188 20.19 8.48 -2.94
C ARG A 188 21.71 8.50 -2.81
N THR A 189 22.17 8.98 -1.67
CA THR A 189 23.61 9.09 -1.35
C THR A 189 24.14 7.95 -0.49
N LEU A 190 23.25 7.23 0.21
CA LEU A 190 23.61 6.17 1.13
C LEU A 190 23.76 4.82 0.41
N HIS A 191 24.94 4.19 0.50
CA HIS A 191 25.15 2.85 -0.07
C HIS A 191 25.01 1.71 0.95
N HIS A 192 24.87 2.03 2.24
CA HIS A 192 24.65 1.01 3.28
C HIS A 192 23.21 0.50 3.28
N HIS A 193 22.99 -0.63 3.96
CA HIS A 193 21.64 -1.17 4.12
C HIS A 193 20.79 -0.21 4.97
N VAL A 194 19.53 0.00 4.57
CA VAL A 194 18.60 0.91 5.25
C VAL A 194 17.46 0.11 5.86
N PHE A 195 17.24 0.28 7.16
CA PHE A 195 16.07 -0.22 7.85
C PHE A 195 15.12 0.94 8.08
N ALA A 196 13.94 0.84 7.50
CA ALA A 196 12.85 1.75 7.73
C ALA A 196 11.66 0.98 8.28
N TYR A 197 10.80 1.72 8.96
CA TYR A 197 9.60 1.16 9.55
C TYR A 197 8.43 1.22 8.58
N ASP A 198 8.25 2.37 7.95
CA ASP A 198 7.16 2.63 7.00
C ASP A 198 7.37 1.84 5.71
N ALA A 199 6.38 1.03 5.32
CA ALA A 199 6.37 0.26 4.08
C ALA A 199 5.98 1.13 2.87
N ASP A 200 6.84 2.09 2.54
CA ASP A 200 6.54 3.06 1.49
C ASP A 200 7.00 2.60 0.10
N ILE A 201 8.27 2.24 -0.10
CA ILE A 201 8.85 2.04 -1.44
C ILE A 201 8.68 0.60 -1.91
N ILE A 202 9.00 -0.37 -1.05
CA ILE A 202 9.05 -1.79 -1.42
C ILE A 202 7.66 -2.32 -1.77
N PRO A 203 6.59 -2.07 -0.98
CA PRO A 203 5.24 -2.48 -1.37
C PRO A 203 4.74 -1.78 -2.62
N SER A 204 5.08 -0.50 -2.81
CA SER A 204 4.74 0.26 -4.01
C SER A 204 5.30 -0.38 -5.29
N LEU A 205 6.56 -0.83 -5.23
CA LEU A 205 7.21 -1.57 -6.31
C LEU A 205 6.64 -2.99 -6.46
N GLY A 206 6.30 -3.65 -5.35
CA GLY A 206 5.60 -4.93 -5.34
C GLY A 206 4.26 -4.84 -6.09
N LEU A 207 3.43 -3.85 -5.76
CA LEU A 207 2.16 -3.56 -6.44
C LEU A 207 2.39 -3.42 -7.95
N ALA A 208 3.30 -2.55 -8.37
CA ALA A 208 3.58 -2.34 -9.79
C ALA A 208 4.10 -3.62 -10.48
N GLY A 209 4.93 -4.41 -9.81
CA GLY A 209 5.51 -5.64 -10.35
C GLY A 209 4.50 -6.78 -10.48
N ILE A 210 3.59 -6.90 -9.53
CA ILE A 210 2.53 -7.92 -9.54
C ILE A 210 1.55 -7.63 -10.68
N PHE A 211 1.11 -6.36 -10.79
CA PHE A 211 0.03 -5.99 -11.72
C PHE A 211 0.49 -5.61 -13.13
N THR A 212 1.79 -5.42 -13.39
CA THR A 212 2.26 -5.17 -14.76
C THR A 212 2.19 -6.42 -15.63
N GLU A 213 1.67 -6.29 -16.85
CA GLU A 213 1.81 -7.30 -17.91
C GLU A 213 3.10 -7.13 -18.72
N ASP A 214 3.76 -5.98 -18.61
CA ASP A 214 5.00 -5.70 -19.33
C ASP A 214 6.20 -6.32 -18.60
N SER A 215 6.81 -7.32 -19.25
CA SER A 215 8.02 -7.99 -18.78
C SER A 215 9.23 -7.06 -18.71
N HIS A 216 9.31 -6.04 -19.58
CA HIS A 216 10.37 -5.04 -19.53
C HIS A 216 10.25 -4.15 -18.30
N LEU A 217 9.05 -3.62 -18.03
CA LEU A 217 8.76 -2.89 -16.79
C LEU A 217 9.02 -3.75 -15.54
N LEU A 218 8.60 -5.02 -15.53
CA LEU A 218 8.90 -5.94 -14.43
C LEU A 218 10.40 -6.12 -14.21
N GLY A 219 11.18 -6.26 -15.29
CA GLY A 219 12.64 -6.31 -15.25
C GLY A 219 13.29 -5.04 -14.68
N ARG A 220 12.74 -3.86 -14.97
CA ARG A 220 13.18 -2.58 -14.37
C ARG A 220 12.91 -2.56 -12.87
N ILE A 221 11.70 -2.96 -12.46
CA ILE A 221 11.30 -3.02 -11.03
C ILE A 221 12.25 -3.92 -10.24
N ILE A 222 12.57 -5.11 -10.76
CA ILE A 222 13.51 -6.05 -10.14
C ILE A 222 14.88 -5.37 -9.93
N LYS A 223 15.42 -4.69 -10.94
CA LYS A 223 16.71 -3.96 -10.84
C LYS A 223 16.67 -2.83 -9.81
N VAL A 224 15.55 -2.12 -9.70
CA VAL A 224 15.38 -1.08 -8.68
C VAL A 224 15.41 -1.69 -7.28
N LEU A 225 14.65 -2.76 -7.06
CA LEU A 225 14.60 -3.47 -5.77
C LEU A 225 15.96 -4.02 -5.36
N GLU A 226 16.70 -4.66 -6.27
CA GLU A 226 18.05 -5.18 -6.01
C GLU A 226 19.04 -4.09 -5.57
N ARG A 227 18.90 -2.89 -6.14
CA ARG A 227 19.73 -1.73 -5.82
C ARG A 227 19.26 -0.98 -4.57
N LEU A 228 18.01 -1.19 -4.13
CA LEU A 228 17.43 -0.47 -3.01
C LEU A 228 18.12 -0.82 -1.69
N ASN A 229 18.62 -2.05 -1.52
CA ASN A 229 19.32 -2.50 -0.30
C ASN A 229 18.65 -1.99 0.99
N ARG A 230 17.34 -2.22 1.07
CA ARG A 230 16.45 -1.65 2.09
C ARG A 230 15.49 -2.71 2.61
N ARG A 231 15.13 -2.59 3.88
CA ARG A 231 14.05 -3.32 4.51
C ARG A 231 13.07 -2.34 5.16
N GLU A 232 11.80 -2.52 4.89
CA GLU A 232 10.68 -1.71 5.39
C GLU A 232 9.74 -2.60 6.20
N GLY A 233 9.91 -2.63 7.53
CA GLY A 233 9.22 -3.59 8.38
C GLY A 233 9.48 -5.04 7.94
N MET A 234 8.44 -5.73 7.48
CA MET A 234 8.52 -7.10 6.94
C MET A 234 8.95 -7.17 5.47
N TRP A 235 8.93 -6.05 4.75
CA TRP A 235 9.24 -5.99 3.33
C TRP A 235 10.75 -5.86 3.13
N ASP A 236 11.40 -6.91 2.62
CA ASP A 236 12.80 -6.84 2.20
C ASP A 236 12.91 -6.68 0.69
N SER A 237 13.71 -5.72 0.24
CA SER A 237 13.83 -5.39 -1.19
C SER A 237 14.43 -6.53 -2.01
N ARG A 238 15.35 -7.33 -1.45
CA ARG A 238 15.91 -8.49 -2.15
C ARG A 238 14.91 -9.64 -2.18
N GLU A 239 14.23 -9.90 -1.07
CA GLU A 239 13.16 -10.91 -1.05
C GLU A 239 12.06 -10.57 -2.07
N MET A 240 11.64 -9.31 -2.15
CA MET A 240 10.65 -8.87 -3.15
C MET A 240 11.18 -9.02 -4.59
N ALA A 241 12.46 -8.72 -4.84
CA ALA A 241 13.06 -8.94 -6.15
C ALA A 241 13.06 -10.43 -6.54
N ASP A 242 13.33 -11.32 -5.59
CA ASP A 242 13.29 -12.77 -5.80
C ASP A 242 11.87 -13.25 -6.15
N ILE A 243 10.85 -12.75 -5.44
CA ILE A 243 9.44 -13.03 -5.72
C ILE A 243 9.07 -12.55 -7.12
N LEU A 244 9.41 -11.32 -7.49
CA LEU A 244 9.11 -10.79 -8.81
C LEU A 244 9.88 -11.49 -9.94
N ARG A 245 11.09 -12.00 -9.68
CA ARG A 245 11.79 -12.89 -10.62
C ARG A 245 11.05 -14.21 -10.83
N ALA A 246 10.50 -14.80 -9.76
CA ALA A 246 9.65 -15.98 -9.87
C ALA A 246 8.38 -15.68 -10.67
N VAL A 247 7.73 -14.52 -10.45
CA VAL A 247 6.59 -14.07 -11.26
C VAL A 247 6.97 -13.92 -12.74
N LEU A 248 8.10 -13.30 -13.05
CA LEU A 248 8.57 -13.11 -14.42
C LEU A 248 8.76 -14.46 -15.13
N LEU A 249 9.38 -15.44 -14.46
CA LEU A 249 9.56 -16.78 -15.01
C LEU A 249 8.25 -17.53 -15.16
N ALA A 250 7.37 -17.47 -14.17
CA ALA A 250 6.05 -18.09 -14.26
C ALA A 250 5.23 -17.51 -15.42
N LYS A 251 5.31 -16.19 -15.66
CA LYS A 251 4.69 -15.53 -16.82
C LYS A 251 5.30 -16.00 -18.14
N GLN A 252 6.63 -16.10 -18.24
CA GLN A 252 7.32 -16.60 -19.44
C GLN A 252 6.99 -18.07 -19.76
N ASN A 253 6.77 -18.89 -18.73
CA ASN A 253 6.41 -20.30 -18.86
C ASN A 253 4.89 -20.55 -18.92
N HIS A 254 4.07 -19.48 -18.90
CA HIS A 254 2.61 -19.55 -18.90
C HIS A 254 1.99 -20.33 -17.72
N TRP A 255 2.68 -20.37 -16.57
CA TRP A 255 2.19 -21.03 -15.34
C TRP A 255 1.20 -20.16 -14.58
N LEU A 256 1.36 -18.84 -14.66
CA LEU A 256 0.41 -17.88 -14.12
C LEU A 256 -0.50 -17.32 -15.22
N PRO A 257 -1.75 -16.98 -14.89
CA PRO A 257 -2.58 -16.21 -15.80
C PRO A 257 -1.90 -14.87 -16.10
N ARG A 258 -2.12 -14.36 -17.32
CA ARG A 258 -1.56 -13.07 -17.76
C ARG A 258 -1.93 -11.92 -16.82
N LYS A 259 -3.11 -12.03 -16.21
CA LYS A 259 -3.66 -11.11 -15.21
C LYS A 259 -3.82 -11.86 -13.89
N ILE A 260 -3.10 -11.42 -12.86
CA ILE A 260 -3.22 -11.98 -11.51
C ILE A 260 -4.49 -11.38 -10.89
N SER A 261 -5.50 -12.22 -10.65
CA SER A 261 -6.79 -11.81 -10.06
C SER A 261 -6.78 -11.80 -8.53
N HIS A 262 -5.68 -12.21 -7.91
CA HIS A 262 -5.57 -12.35 -6.46
C HIS A 262 -5.24 -11.01 -5.79
N GLY A 263 -5.90 -10.75 -4.66
CA GLY A 263 -5.85 -9.46 -3.96
C GLY A 263 -4.65 -9.25 -3.05
N SER A 264 -3.81 -10.27 -2.80
CA SER A 264 -2.73 -10.22 -1.81
C SER A 264 -1.44 -10.88 -2.26
N ALA A 265 -0.32 -10.41 -1.71
CA ALA A 265 1.00 -10.99 -1.93
C ALA A 265 1.08 -12.45 -1.46
N GLN A 266 0.37 -12.81 -0.38
CA GLN A 266 0.28 -14.18 0.12
C GLN A 266 -0.32 -15.15 -0.90
N SER A 267 -1.46 -14.79 -1.50
CA SER A 267 -2.12 -15.64 -2.51
C SER A 267 -1.19 -15.92 -3.69
N LEU A 268 -0.50 -14.89 -4.17
CA LEU A 268 0.50 -15.02 -5.25
C LEU A 268 1.68 -15.91 -4.83
N LEU A 269 2.16 -15.77 -3.61
CA LEU A 269 3.25 -16.60 -3.09
C LEU A 269 2.86 -18.07 -3.00
N SER A 270 1.64 -18.36 -2.55
CA SER A 270 1.12 -19.73 -2.51
C SER A 270 1.09 -20.36 -3.90
N ASP A 271 0.62 -19.62 -4.91
CA ASP A 271 0.65 -20.08 -6.30
C ASP A 271 2.09 -20.32 -6.78
N LEU A 272 3.00 -19.38 -6.54
CA LEU A 272 4.41 -19.50 -6.94
C LEU A 272 5.13 -20.69 -6.27
N LEU A 273 4.81 -20.95 -5.00
CA LEU A 273 5.36 -22.09 -4.25
C LEU A 273 4.84 -23.42 -4.79
N SER A 274 3.60 -23.48 -5.30
CA SER A 274 3.05 -24.68 -5.94
C SER A 274 3.76 -25.07 -7.24
N PHE A 275 4.45 -24.12 -7.88
CA PHE A 275 5.25 -24.36 -9.08
C PHE A 275 6.72 -24.75 -8.80
N GLU A 276 7.09 -24.98 -7.53
CA GLU A 276 8.45 -25.38 -7.09
C GLU A 276 9.58 -24.49 -7.63
N ILE A 277 9.33 -23.17 -7.78
CA ILE A 277 10.30 -22.26 -8.41
C ILE A 277 11.53 -22.07 -7.49
N PRO A 278 12.76 -22.38 -7.96
CA PRO A 278 13.97 -22.44 -7.12
C PRO A 278 14.52 -21.08 -6.66
N LEU A 279 13.83 -19.98 -6.97
CA LEU A 279 14.29 -18.60 -6.69
C LEU A 279 13.84 -18.06 -5.34
N LEU A 280 12.88 -18.71 -4.67
CA LEU A 280 12.43 -18.27 -3.36
C LEU A 280 13.36 -18.83 -2.29
N SER A 281 14.19 -17.97 -1.71
CA SER A 281 15.08 -18.35 -0.61
C SER A 281 14.28 -18.99 0.52
N PRO A 282 14.71 -20.15 1.07
CA PRO A 282 14.04 -20.78 2.20
C PRO A 282 14.14 -19.96 3.50
N THR A 283 14.96 -18.90 3.51
CA THR A 283 15.10 -17.98 4.65
C THR A 283 14.38 -16.66 4.44
N SER A 284 13.66 -16.46 3.33
CA SER A 284 12.86 -15.25 3.13
C SER A 284 11.78 -15.19 4.20
N SER A 285 11.74 -14.11 4.96
CA SER A 285 10.73 -13.93 6.01
C SER A 285 9.31 -14.02 5.46
N ILE A 286 9.10 -13.49 4.25
CA ILE A 286 7.83 -13.56 3.52
C ILE A 286 7.53 -14.99 3.05
N ALA A 287 8.51 -15.71 2.49
CA ALA A 287 8.31 -17.07 2.00
C ALA A 287 8.15 -18.11 3.12
N VAL A 288 8.88 -17.96 4.23
CA VAL A 288 8.75 -18.81 5.42
C VAL A 288 7.34 -18.71 5.99
N TRP A 289 6.81 -17.48 6.08
CA TRP A 289 5.47 -17.25 6.56
C TRP A 289 4.38 -17.84 5.64
N ALA A 290 4.50 -17.64 4.33
CA ALA A 290 3.57 -18.24 3.37
C ALA A 290 3.55 -19.78 3.46
N ARG A 291 4.72 -20.41 3.66
CA ARG A 291 4.83 -21.87 3.87
C ARG A 291 4.21 -22.34 5.18
N SER A 292 4.34 -21.59 6.29
CA SER A 292 3.68 -21.96 7.54
C SER A 292 2.15 -21.91 7.42
N THR A 293 1.61 -20.90 6.74
CA THR A 293 0.16 -20.81 6.52
C THR A 293 -0.38 -21.94 5.63
N LEU A 294 0.39 -22.39 4.63
CA LEU A 294 0.03 -23.55 3.80
C LEU A 294 0.06 -24.88 4.58
N ALA A 295 0.93 -24.99 5.58
CA ALA A 295 1.04 -26.20 6.41
C ALA A 295 -0.08 -26.32 7.46
N GLU A 296 -0.65 -25.20 7.91
CA GLU A 296 -1.76 -25.16 8.88
C GLU A 296 -3.15 -25.37 8.25
N GLY A 297 -3.25 -25.26 6.93
CA GLY A 297 -4.49 -25.45 6.17
C GLY A 297 -4.77 -26.88 5.66
N ASN A 298 -3.94 -27.87 6.01
CA ASN A 298 -4.09 -29.29 5.63
C ASN A 298 -4.44 -30.18 6.82
#